data_AF-E4QBJ5-F1
#
_entry.id   AF-E4QBJ5-F1
#
_cell.length_a   1.000
_cell.length_b   1.000
_cell.length_c   1.000
_cell.angle_alpha   90.00
_cell.angle_beta   90.00
_cell.angle_gamma   90.00
#
_symmetry.space_group_name_H-M   'P 1'
#
loop_
_entity.id
_entity.type
_entity.pdbx_description
1 polymer ?
#
loop_
_entity_poly.entity_id
_entity_poly.type
_entity_poly.pdbx_seq_one_letter_code
_entity_poly.pdbx_strand_id
1 'polypeptide(L)'
;MSETRFCCHCAGELRKESTTVGLGFYNVPIWIKNVKVDVCSNCKVRHFDAALLDLIVKLARELRQTSDELGLKIKNVEIEFEMEKEDNKDVYKKVE
;
A
#
# COMPACT_ATOMS: atom_id res chain seq x y z
N MET A 1 -20.03 7.14 -14.95
CA MET A 1 -19.99 8.27 -14.00
C MET A 1 -18.90 7.93 -12.99
N SER A 2 -17.88 8.76 -12.87
CA SER A 2 -16.72 8.54 -11.99
C SER A 2 -17.13 8.70 -10.53
N GLU A 3 -17.04 7.62 -9.73
CA GLU A 3 -17.26 7.69 -8.28
C GLU A 3 -16.20 8.62 -7.67
N THR A 4 -16.62 9.83 -7.32
CA THR A 4 -15.76 10.78 -6.62
C THR A 4 -15.67 10.33 -5.17
N ARG A 5 -14.49 9.86 -4.76
CA ARG A 5 -14.25 9.44 -3.37
C ARG A 5 -13.95 10.67 -2.51
N PHE A 6 -14.63 10.79 -1.38
CA PHE A 6 -14.46 11.90 -0.45
C PHE A 6 -13.75 11.45 0.83
N CYS A 7 -12.94 12.33 1.39
CA CYS A 7 -12.23 12.11 2.64
C CYS A 7 -13.24 12.00 3.80
N CYS A 8 -13.20 10.90 4.55
CA CYS A 8 -14.08 10.72 5.71
C CYS A 8 -13.81 11.70 6.86
N HIS A 9 -12.67 12.41 6.84
CA HIS A 9 -12.29 13.36 7.89
C HIS A 9 -12.81 14.79 7.63
N CYS A 10 -12.78 15.26 6.38
CA CYS A 10 -13.13 16.64 6.04
C CYS A 10 -14.02 16.79 4.80
N ALA A 11 -14.55 15.69 4.26
CA ALA A 11 -15.33 15.63 3.03
C ALA A 11 -14.62 16.21 1.78
N GLY A 12 -13.31 16.47 1.84
CA GLY A 12 -12.53 16.94 0.70
C GLY A 12 -12.31 15.85 -0.35
N GLU A 13 -12.07 16.26 -1.60
CA GLU A 13 -11.76 15.35 -2.71
C GLU A 13 -10.50 14.52 -2.43
N LEU A 14 -10.57 13.21 -2.66
CA LEU A 14 -9.43 12.30 -2.62
C LEU A 14 -8.76 12.18 -3.98
N ARG A 15 -7.43 12.22 -4.00
CA ARG A 15 -6.61 12.05 -5.21
C ARG A 15 -5.62 10.92 -5.00
N LYS A 16 -5.39 10.11 -6.03
CA LYS A 16 -4.35 9.07 -5.99
C LYS A 16 -2.98 9.72 -6.13
N GLU A 17 -2.14 9.53 -5.12
CA GLU A 17 -0.75 9.96 -5.12
C GLU A 17 0.16 8.78 -4.75
N SER A 18 1.38 8.77 -5.30
CA SER A 18 2.40 7.79 -4.92
C SER A 18 3.12 8.26 -3.65
N THR A 19 3.26 7.36 -2.67
CA THR A 19 3.95 7.66 -1.42
C THR A 19 4.83 6.50 -0.97
N THR A 20 5.73 6.80 -0.02
CA THR A 20 6.50 5.78 0.69
C THR A 20 5.83 5.50 2.03
N VAL A 21 5.59 4.22 2.31
CA VAL A 21 4.98 3.74 3.55
C VAL A 21 6.04 3.07 4.38
N GLY A 22 6.31 3.64 5.56
CA GLY A 22 7.17 3.03 6.57
C GLY A 22 6.31 2.29 7.58
N LEU A 23 6.61 1.02 7.80
CA LEU A 23 5.96 0.18 8.81
C LEU A 23 7.03 -0.45 9.69
N GLY A 24 6.87 -0.33 11.00
CA GLY A 24 7.69 -1.05 11.96
C GLY A 24 7.06 -2.42 12.23
N PHE A 25 7.76 -3.50 11.89
CA PHE A 25 7.32 -4.85 12.22
C PHE A 25 8.39 -5.55 13.05
N TYR A 26 8.12 -5.81 14.34
CA TYR A 26 9.05 -6.48 15.27
C TYR A 26 10.49 -5.91 15.26
N ASN A 27 10.61 -4.58 15.34
CA ASN A 27 11.88 -3.82 15.27
C ASN A 27 12.63 -3.86 13.94
N VAL A 28 12.02 -4.40 12.88
CA VAL A 28 12.51 -4.27 11.51
C VAL A 28 11.72 -3.16 10.81
N PRO A 29 12.36 -2.05 10.39
CA PRO A 29 11.73 -1.08 9.54
C PRO A 29 11.55 -1.67 8.13
N ILE A 30 10.31 -1.68 7.67
CA ILE A 30 9.91 -2.04 6.31
C ILE A 30 9.53 -0.77 5.59
N TRP A 31 10.21 -0.46 4.49
CA TRP A 31 9.94 0.70 3.64
C TRP A 31 9.37 0.24 2.32
N ILE A 32 8.17 0.73 2.00
CA ILE A 32 7.46 0.36 0.79
C ILE A 32 7.35 1.60 -0.08
N LYS A 33 8.06 1.61 -1.19
CA LYS A 33 8.12 2.75 -2.12
C LYS A 33 7.04 2.62 -3.20
N ASN A 34 6.65 3.76 -3.78
CA ASN A 34 5.71 3.89 -4.90
C ASN A 34 4.30 3.33 -4.63
N VAL A 35 3.82 3.43 -3.39
CA VAL A 35 2.47 2.99 -3.03
C VAL A 35 1.45 4.04 -3.47
N LYS A 36 0.52 3.66 -4.36
CA LYS A 36 -0.62 4.50 -4.72
C LYS A 36 -1.62 4.54 -3.55
N VAL A 37 -1.84 5.71 -2.98
CA VAL A 37 -2.80 5.94 -1.88
C VAL A 37 -3.72 7.10 -2.21
N ASP A 38 -4.91 7.09 -1.62
CA ASP A 38 -5.84 8.21 -1.73
C ASP A 38 -5.44 9.29 -0.72
N VAL A 39 -5.02 10.47 -1.19
CA VAL A 39 -4.65 11.62 -0.36
C VAL A 39 -5.73 12.67 -0.47
N CYS A 40 -6.21 13.18 0.67
CA CYS A 40 -7.16 14.27 0.66
C CYS A 40 -6.49 15.57 0.20
N SER A 41 -7.06 16.17 -0.84
CA SER A 41 -6.63 17.47 -1.37
C SER A 41 -6.63 18.59 -0.32
N ASN A 42 -7.56 18.54 0.65
CA ASN A 42 -7.77 19.56 1.67
C ASN A 42 -6.93 19.31 2.94
N CYS A 43 -7.19 18.23 3.68
CA CYS A 43 -6.53 17.96 4.98
C CYS A 43 -5.23 17.16 4.86
N LYS A 44 -4.83 16.74 3.65
CA LYS A 44 -3.62 15.94 3.37
C LYS A 44 -3.54 14.59 4.09
N VAL A 45 -4.66 14.14 4.69
CA VAL A 45 -4.76 12.80 5.28
C VAL A 45 -4.64 11.75 4.17
N ARG A 46 -3.85 10.72 4.44
CA ARG A 46 -3.64 9.57 3.57
C ARG A 46 -4.60 8.45 3.95
N HIS A 47 -5.30 7.92 2.97
CA HIS A 47 -6.19 6.78 3.10
C HIS A 47 -5.55 5.59 2.40
N PHE A 48 -5.18 4.61 3.20
CA PHE A 48 -4.58 3.37 2.74
C PHE A 48 -5.68 2.36 2.43
N ASP A 49 -5.51 1.63 1.32
CA ASP A 49 -6.37 0.49 1.01
C ASP A 49 -6.13 -0.63 2.03
N ALA A 50 -7.20 -1.15 2.64
CA ALA A 50 -7.13 -2.24 3.60
C ALA A 50 -6.55 -3.52 2.96
N ALA A 51 -6.83 -3.79 1.68
CA ALA A 51 -6.28 -4.94 0.97
C ALA A 51 -4.76 -4.82 0.80
N LEU A 52 -4.26 -3.61 0.53
CA LEU A 52 -2.83 -3.36 0.45
C LEU A 52 -2.17 -3.57 1.81
N LEU A 53 -2.75 -3.02 2.89
CA LEU A 53 -2.20 -3.22 4.24
C LEU A 53 -2.16 -4.70 4.63
N ASP A 54 -3.20 -5.48 4.29
CA ASP A 54 -3.23 -6.91 4.54
C ASP A 54 -2.12 -7.67 3.78
N LEU A 55 -1.89 -7.33 2.51
CA LEU A 55 -0.77 -7.88 1.72
C LEU A 55 0.58 -7.59 2.37
N ILE A 56 0.79 -6.36 2.85
CA ILE A 56 2.03 -5.97 3.51
C ILE A 56 2.24 -6.76 4.80
N VAL A 57 1.18 -6.93 5.61
CA VAL A 57 1.24 -7.72 6.84
C VAL A 57 1.55 -9.19 6.55
N LYS A 58 0.95 -9.77 5.49
CA LYS A 58 1.26 -11.14 5.05
C LYS A 58 2.72 -11.29 4.65
N LEU A 59 3.23 -10.39 3.81
CA LEU A 59 4.61 -10.43 3.34
C LEU A 59 5.62 -10.26 4.49
N ALA A 60 5.33 -9.40 5.45
CA ALA A 60 6.14 -9.25 6.66
C ALA A 60 6.17 -10.52 7.53
N ARG A 61 5.05 -11.27 7.61
CA ARG A 61 4.98 -12.56 8.31
C ARG A 61 5.81 -13.64 7.61
N GLU A 62 5.72 -13.73 6.29
CA GLU A 62 6.49 -14.70 5.50
C GLU A 62 8.00 -14.44 5.58
N LEU A 63 8.42 -13.18 5.47
CA LEU A 63 9.82 -12.78 5.66
C LEU A 63 10.35 -13.21 7.02
N ARG A 64 9.54 -13.08 8.08
CA ARG A 64 9.92 -13.53 9.41
C ARG A 64 10.09 -15.05 9.48
N GLN A 65 9.10 -15.81 9.00
CA GLN A 65 9.17 -17.27 9.04
C GLN A 65 10.44 -17.76 8.34
N THR A 66 10.71 -17.21 7.15
CA THR A 66 11.92 -17.51 6.38
C THR A 66 13.19 -17.09 7.12
N SER A 67 13.18 -15.92 7.77
CA SER A 67 14.33 -15.44 8.55
C SER A 67 14.62 -16.33 9.76
N ASP A 68 13.59 -16.77 10.47
CA ASP A 68 13.68 -17.62 11.65
C ASP A 68 14.20 -19.02 11.25
N GLU A 69 13.72 -19.58 10.13
CA GLU A 69 14.19 -20.86 9.58
C GLU A 69 15.65 -20.82 9.12
N LEU A 70 16.08 -19.71 8.51
CA LEU A 70 17.44 -19.53 8.00
C LEU A 70 18.42 -18.98 9.05
N GLY A 71 17.95 -18.63 10.26
CA GLY A 71 18.76 -17.99 11.29
C GLY A 71 19.30 -16.60 10.91
N LEU A 72 18.61 -15.92 9.98
CA LEU A 72 19.02 -14.62 9.47
C LEU A 72 18.58 -13.49 10.42
N LYS A 73 19.39 -12.42 10.50
CA LYS A 73 19.03 -11.18 11.18
C LYS A 73 18.75 -10.10 10.15
N ILE A 74 17.49 -9.96 9.76
CA ILE A 74 17.05 -8.90 8.86
C ILE A 74 17.04 -7.57 9.64
N LYS A 75 17.81 -6.59 9.16
CA LYS A 75 17.91 -5.27 9.79
C LYS A 75 17.00 -4.24 9.14
N ASN A 76 16.86 -4.27 7.81
CA ASN A 76 16.03 -3.37 7.02
C ASN A 76 15.44 -4.15 5.84
N VAL A 77 14.20 -3.85 5.46
CA VAL A 77 13.56 -4.38 4.25
C VAL A 77 13.07 -3.20 3.41
N GLU A 78 13.50 -3.13 2.15
CA GLU A 78 12.95 -2.18 1.17
C GLU A 78 12.19 -2.97 0.10
N ILE A 79 10.95 -2.59 -0.12
CA ILE A 79 10.07 -3.16 -1.15
C ILE A 79 9.70 -2.02 -2.09
N GLU A 80 9.96 -2.19 -3.37
CA GLU A 80 9.54 -1.25 -4.39
C GLU A 80 8.46 -1.90 -5.24
N PHE A 81 7.28 -1.27 -5.31
CA PHE A 81 6.27 -1.68 -6.28
C PHE A 81 6.72 -1.20 -7.65
N GLU A 82 7.00 -2.14 -8.56
CA GLU A 82 7.10 -1.82 -9.98
C GLU A 82 5.74 -1.30 -10.42
N MET A 83 5.70 -0.02 -10.77
CA MET A 83 4.56 0.53 -11.48
C MET A 83 4.58 -0.09 -12.88
N GLU A 84 3.79 -1.14 -13.10
CA GLU A 84 3.36 -1.43 -14.47
C GLU A 84 2.83 -0.11 -15.03
N LYS A 85 3.40 0.32 -16.16
CA LYS A 85 2.74 1.32 -16.99
C LYS A 85 1.36 0.72 -17.25
N GLU A 86 0.33 1.27 -16.63
CA GLU A 86 -1.05 0.90 -16.90
C GLU A 86 -1.28 1.08 -18.40
N ASP A 87 -1.09 0.02 -19.18
CA ASP A 87 -1.85 -0.19 -20.39
C ASP A 87 -3.29 -0.38 -19.91
N ASN A 88 -4.00 0.74 -19.85
CA ASN A 88 -5.45 0.87 -19.82
C ASN A 88 -6.13 -0.35 -20.46
N LYS A 89 -6.53 -1.33 -19.65
CA LYS A 89 -7.58 -2.28 -20.01
C LYS A 89 -8.42 -2.61 -18.78
N ASP A 90 -9.53 -1.89 -18.71
CA ASP A 90 -10.78 -2.32 -18.10
C ASP A 90 -10.90 -3.85 -17.97
N VAL A 91 -10.74 -4.36 -16.75
CA VAL A 91 -11.25 -5.68 -16.38
C VAL A 91 -12.39 -5.47 -15.39
N TYR A 92 -13.52 -5.01 -15.91
CA TYR A 92 -14.82 -5.24 -15.27
C TYR A 92 -15.51 -6.38 -16.01
N LYS A 93 -15.27 -7.62 -15.56
CA LYS A 93 -16.15 -8.74 -15.93
C LYS A 93 -17.46 -8.58 -15.17
N LYS A 94 -18.55 -8.29 -15.91
CA LYS A 94 -19.93 -8.49 -15.47
C LYS A 94 -20.10 -9.96 -15.04
N VAL A 95 -20.74 -10.17 -13.90
CA VAL A 95 -21.49 -11.41 -13.63
C VAL A 95 -22.96 -11.04 -13.73
N GLU A 96 -23.70 -11.87 -14.46
CA GLU A 96 -25.02 -11.67 -15.08
C GLU A 96 -26.15 -11.18 -14.14
#